data_AF-A0A4R4XQ10-F1
#
_entry.id   AF-A0A4R4XQ10-F1
#
_cell.length_a   1.000
_cell.length_b   1.000
_cell.length_c   1.000
_cell.angle_alpha   90.00
_cell.angle_beta   90.00
_cell.angle_gamma   90.00
#
_symmetry.space_group_name_H-M   'P 1'
#
loop_
_entity.id
_entity.type
_entity.pdbx_description
1 polymer ?
#
loop_
_entity_poly.entity_id
_entity_poly.type
_entity_poly.pdbx_seq_one_letter_code
_entity_poly.pdbx_strand_id
1 'polypeptide(L)'
;MADLQHKHDLTYEGELVVKRYTDGDPGAAEREWLALKLLAEHAPGLAPEPVAFEGGAVTMSRIAGVPLRGLATRTAAQLSAMAEAVTALHAAVPAHVLRSVPVRPWQVEVLVAWVRKRAAGWRPRDPLADRAVREGLRWLESWSPGEQGVTPVFGAGDGNLANFLWDGARVRVVDFEDSGRSDRAFELAELAEHVSMWVDGEVDIAGRFELDPYESRRLRECRTLQALVWLFLLSHEGPRNPPGTFRRQAERVLATLGA
;
A
#
# COMPACT_ATOMS: atom_id res chain seq x y z
N MET A 1 2.92 -11.01 -20.26
CA MET A 1 2.85 -9.53 -20.20
C MET A 1 1.54 -9.17 -19.51
N ALA A 2 1.57 -8.93 -18.20
CA ALA A 2 0.46 -8.25 -17.54
C ALA A 2 0.77 -6.77 -17.67
N ASP A 3 0.24 -6.17 -18.73
CA ASP A 3 0.21 -4.73 -18.89
C ASP A 3 -0.67 -4.20 -17.75
N LEU A 4 -0.04 -3.62 -16.72
CA LEU A 4 -0.77 -2.82 -15.74
C LEU A 4 -1.05 -1.47 -16.41
N GLN A 5 -2.01 -1.50 -17.35
CA GLN A 5 -2.80 -0.34 -17.77
C GLN A 5 -3.25 0.39 -16.51
N HIS A 6 -3.21 1.72 -16.54
CA HIS A 6 -3.90 2.51 -15.52
C HIS A 6 -5.33 1.97 -15.43
N LYS A 7 -5.72 1.47 -14.25
CA LYS A 7 -7.06 0.88 -14.04
C LYS A 7 -8.18 1.93 -14.16
N HIS A 8 -7.78 3.19 -14.28
CA HIS A 8 -8.63 4.36 -14.36
C HIS A 8 -7.98 5.43 -15.25
N ASP A 9 -8.81 6.30 -15.81
CA ASP A 9 -8.40 7.50 -16.52
C ASP A 9 -8.56 8.72 -15.60
N LEU A 10 -7.61 9.65 -15.67
CA LEU A 10 -7.65 10.92 -14.93
C LEU A 10 -7.86 12.09 -15.89
N THR A 11 -8.87 12.90 -15.62
CA THR A 11 -9.09 14.20 -16.28
C THR A 11 -8.93 15.32 -15.25
N TYR A 12 -8.22 16.38 -15.62
CA TYR A 12 -7.95 17.53 -14.77
C TYR A 12 -8.69 18.75 -15.31
N GLU A 13 -9.58 19.32 -14.50
CA GLU A 13 -10.41 20.47 -14.86
C GLU A 13 -10.20 21.58 -13.81
N GLY A 14 -9.15 22.38 -13.99
CA GLY A 14 -8.75 23.40 -13.03
C GLY A 14 -8.40 22.79 -11.66
N GLU A 15 -9.22 23.12 -10.66
CA GLU A 15 -9.11 22.65 -9.28
C GLU A 15 -9.84 21.32 -9.03
N LEU A 16 -10.36 20.67 -10.07
CA LEU A 16 -11.04 19.38 -9.98
C LEU A 16 -10.25 18.27 -10.70
N VAL A 17 -10.39 17.07 -10.16
CA VAL A 17 -9.89 15.82 -10.76
C VAL A 17 -11.07 14.87 -10.90
N VAL A 18 -11.25 14.34 -12.11
CA VAL A 18 -12.22 13.29 -12.39
C VAL A 18 -11.46 11.99 -12.62
N LYS A 19 -11.74 10.98 -11.80
CA LYS A 19 -11.18 9.63 -11.90
C LYS A 19 -12.26 8.67 -12.38
N ARG A 20 -12.08 8.12 -13.59
CA ARG A 20 -13.01 7.18 -14.20
C ARG A 20 -12.41 5.79 -14.20
N TYR A 21 -13.08 4.84 -13.56
CA TYR A 21 -12.60 3.48 -13.43
C TYR A 21 -13.01 2.66 -14.65
N THR A 22 -12.11 1.78 -15.09
CA THR A 22 -12.38 0.78 -16.11
C THR A 22 -12.91 -0.51 -15.47
N ASP A 23 -13.57 -1.37 -16.25
CA ASP A 23 -14.24 -2.59 -15.75
C ASP A 23 -13.31 -3.63 -15.08
N GLY A 24 -11.99 -3.38 -15.04
CA GLY A 24 -10.98 -4.29 -14.49
C GLY A 24 -10.89 -4.32 -12.96
N ASP A 25 -11.51 -3.40 -12.24
CA ASP A 25 -11.47 -3.35 -10.76
C ASP A 25 -12.86 -3.07 -10.14
N PRO A 26 -13.69 -4.12 -9.98
CA PRO A 26 -15.03 -3.97 -9.42
C PRO A 26 -15.01 -3.35 -8.01
N GLY A 27 -15.83 -2.33 -7.81
CA GLY A 27 -16.00 -1.66 -6.52
C GLY A 27 -14.95 -0.58 -6.21
N ALA A 28 -13.96 -0.36 -7.09
CA ALA A 28 -12.87 0.59 -6.88
C ALA A 28 -13.39 2.03 -6.74
N ALA A 29 -14.34 2.42 -7.59
CA ALA A 29 -14.94 3.75 -7.56
C ALA A 29 -15.76 3.99 -6.28
N GLU A 30 -16.51 2.98 -5.84
CA GLU A 30 -17.30 3.02 -4.61
C GLU A 30 -16.42 3.10 -3.36
N ARG A 31 -15.28 2.39 -3.34
CA ARG A 31 -14.31 2.45 -2.24
C ARG A 31 -13.65 3.83 -2.16
N GLU A 32 -13.19 4.36 -3.29
CA GLU A 32 -12.64 5.72 -3.37
C GLU A 32 -13.67 6.75 -2.88
N TRP A 33 -14.89 6.71 -3.41
CA TRP A 33 -15.94 7.64 -3.00
C TRP A 33 -16.26 7.54 -1.50
N LEU A 34 -16.36 6.33 -0.96
CA LEU A 34 -16.58 6.12 0.47
C LEU A 34 -15.43 6.70 1.30
N ALA A 35 -14.19 6.47 0.90
CA ALA A 35 -13.01 7.00 1.58
C ALA A 35 -13.01 8.53 1.62
N LEU A 36 -13.22 9.18 0.47
CA LEU A 36 -13.23 10.63 0.39
C LEU A 36 -14.32 11.24 1.28
N LYS A 37 -15.52 10.65 1.34
CA LYS A 37 -16.57 11.09 2.26
C LYS A 37 -16.18 10.95 3.72
N LEU A 38 -15.64 9.79 4.11
CA LEU A 38 -15.22 9.54 5.50
C LEU A 38 -14.11 10.49 5.93
N LEU A 39 -13.13 10.76 5.06
CA LEU A 39 -12.02 11.64 5.34
C LEU A 39 -12.43 13.12 5.32
N ALA A 40 -13.36 13.53 4.45
CA ALA A 40 -13.91 14.87 4.50
C ALA A 40 -14.66 15.14 5.82
N GLU A 41 -15.36 14.14 6.35
CA GLU A 41 -16.09 14.27 7.61
C GLU A 41 -15.16 14.23 8.84
N HIS A 42 -14.22 13.30 8.89
CA HIS A 42 -13.47 13.00 10.12
C HIS A 42 -12.01 13.45 10.13
N ALA A 43 -11.43 13.76 8.96
CA ALA A 43 -10.05 14.23 8.82
C ALA A 43 -9.91 15.28 7.70
N PRO A 44 -10.66 16.40 7.77
CA PRO A 44 -10.70 17.38 6.69
C PRO A 44 -9.30 17.91 6.34
N GLY A 45 -9.01 17.95 5.04
CA GLY A 45 -7.73 18.39 4.50
C GLY A 45 -6.63 17.32 4.42
N LEU A 46 -6.87 16.08 4.88
CA LEU A 46 -5.94 14.95 4.73
C LEU A 46 -5.94 14.36 3.31
N ALA A 47 -7.08 14.42 2.63
CA ALA A 47 -7.35 13.84 1.31
C ALA A 47 -8.09 14.84 0.40
N PRO A 48 -8.27 14.53 -0.90
CA PRO A 48 -9.18 15.28 -1.76
C PRO A 48 -10.58 15.45 -1.16
N GLU A 49 -11.20 16.61 -1.35
CA GLU A 49 -12.60 16.81 -0.99
C GLU A 49 -13.51 16.13 -2.04
N PRO A 50 -14.49 15.32 -1.62
CA PRO A 50 -15.43 14.69 -2.54
C PRO A 50 -16.37 15.73 -3.14
N VAL A 51 -16.53 15.73 -4.47
CA VAL A 51 -17.43 16.66 -5.19
C VAL A 51 -18.64 15.92 -5.77
N ALA A 52 -18.42 14.83 -6.52
CA ALA A 52 -19.50 14.07 -7.13
C ALA A 52 -19.11 12.61 -7.38
N PHE A 53 -20.10 11.73 -7.46
CA PHE A 53 -19.94 10.34 -7.87
C PHE A 53 -21.06 9.92 -8.82
N GLU A 54 -20.73 9.79 -10.11
CA GLU A 54 -21.70 9.58 -11.18
C GLU A 54 -21.16 8.64 -12.25
N GLY A 55 -21.95 7.63 -12.64
CA GLY A 55 -21.60 6.73 -13.75
C GLY A 55 -20.24 6.04 -13.58
N GLY A 56 -19.88 5.67 -12.34
CA GLY A 56 -18.59 5.03 -12.02
C GLY A 56 -17.39 5.98 -12.04
N ALA A 57 -17.60 7.30 -12.11
CA ALA A 57 -16.55 8.31 -12.04
C ALA A 57 -16.64 9.09 -10.71
N VAL A 58 -15.48 9.29 -10.08
CA VAL A 58 -15.33 10.08 -8.85
C VAL A 58 -14.74 11.43 -9.20
N THR A 59 -15.45 12.51 -8.87
CA THR A 59 -14.95 13.88 -8.98
C THR A 59 -14.57 14.39 -7.60
N MET A 60 -13.38 14.96 -7.49
CA MET A 60 -12.80 15.42 -6.23
C MET A 60 -11.95 16.66 -6.43
N SER A 61 -11.68 17.39 -5.35
CA SER A 61 -10.76 18.54 -5.39
C SER A 61 -9.34 18.09 -5.76
N ARG A 62 -8.64 18.90 -6.52
CA ARG A 62 -7.21 18.71 -6.77
C ARG A 62 -6.41 19.03 -5.52
N ILE A 63 -5.45 18.17 -5.21
CA ILE A 63 -4.48 18.43 -4.16
C ILE A 63 -3.20 19.00 -4.78
N ALA A 64 -2.80 20.18 -4.32
CA ALA A 64 -1.50 20.74 -4.63
C ALA A 64 -0.41 19.99 -3.85
N GLY A 65 0.74 19.77 -4.47
CA GLY A 65 1.89 19.15 -3.84
C GLY A 65 2.76 18.37 -4.81
N VAL A 66 3.93 17.96 -4.33
CA VAL A 66 4.86 17.12 -5.07
C VAL A 66 4.81 15.70 -4.50
N PRO A 67 4.63 14.65 -5.32
CA PRO A 67 4.70 13.28 -4.86
C PRO A 67 6.03 12.97 -4.17
N LEU A 68 6.01 12.20 -3.09
CA LEU A 68 7.23 11.78 -2.40
C LEU A 68 8.04 10.74 -3.20
N ARG A 69 7.44 10.08 -4.20
CA ARG A 69 8.16 9.19 -5.14
C ARG A 69 9.05 9.98 -6.09
N GLY A 70 10.22 9.43 -6.42
CA GLY A 70 11.18 10.05 -7.34
C GLY A 70 11.99 11.23 -6.76
N LEU A 71 11.75 11.62 -5.51
CA LEU A 71 12.61 12.57 -4.81
C LEU A 71 13.96 11.92 -4.50
N ALA A 72 15.05 12.48 -5.03
CA ALA A 72 16.40 11.94 -4.88
C ALA A 72 16.85 11.83 -3.41
N THR A 73 16.43 12.79 -2.57
CA THR A 73 16.63 12.76 -1.12
C THR A 73 15.37 13.24 -0.44
N ARG A 74 14.89 12.48 0.54
CA ARG A 74 13.75 12.86 1.40
C ARG A 74 14.30 13.45 2.69
N THR A 75 13.78 14.62 3.08
CA THR A 75 14.22 15.29 4.30
C THR A 75 13.59 14.64 5.53
N ALA A 76 14.20 14.84 6.70
CA ALA A 76 13.60 14.38 7.97
C ALA A 76 12.19 14.94 8.18
N ALA A 77 11.96 16.21 7.79
CA ALA A 77 10.65 16.86 7.87
C ALA A 77 9.59 16.18 6.99
N GLN A 78 9.93 15.85 5.74
CA GLN A 78 9.01 15.14 4.83
C GLN A 78 8.63 13.76 5.39
N LEU A 79 9.61 13.04 5.94
CA LEU A 79 9.36 11.73 6.52
C LEU A 79 8.56 11.82 7.84
N SER A 80 8.73 12.88 8.64
CA SER A 80 7.89 13.14 9.82
C SER A 80 6.45 13.42 9.40
N ALA A 81 6.26 14.34 8.46
CA ALA A 81 4.94 14.69 7.95
C ALA A 81 4.22 13.52 7.28
N MET A 82 4.97 12.62 6.64
CA MET A 82 4.42 11.37 6.11
C MET A 82 3.93 10.45 7.23
N ALA A 83 4.73 10.24 8.29
CA ALA A 83 4.33 9.43 9.43
C ALA A 83 3.12 10.03 10.17
N GLU A 84 3.05 11.35 10.27
CA GLU A 84 1.91 12.09 10.79
C GLU A 84 0.65 11.88 9.92
N ALA A 85 0.77 11.97 8.60
CA ALA A 85 -0.34 11.73 7.68
C ALA A 85 -0.87 10.28 7.76
N VAL A 86 0.01 9.28 7.84
CA VAL A 86 -0.36 7.87 8.03
C VAL A 86 -1.04 7.67 9.40
N THR A 87 -0.52 8.28 10.45
CA THR A 87 -1.14 8.23 11.79
C THR A 87 -2.53 8.85 11.79
N ALA A 88 -2.67 10.03 11.17
CA ALA A 88 -3.95 10.71 11.02
C ALA A 88 -4.94 9.86 10.22
N LEU A 89 -4.50 9.24 9.12
CA LEU A 89 -5.33 8.36 8.31
C LEU A 89 -5.84 7.16 9.10
N HIS A 90 -4.94 6.44 9.78
CA HIS A 90 -5.29 5.25 10.55
C HIS A 90 -6.29 5.53 11.68
N ALA A 91 -6.22 6.74 12.26
CA ALA A 91 -7.10 7.19 13.34
C ALA A 91 -8.31 8.00 12.86
N ALA A 92 -8.42 8.30 11.57
CA ALA A 92 -9.41 9.25 11.04
C ALA A 92 -10.85 8.82 11.34
N VAL A 93 -11.17 7.55 11.05
CA VAL A 93 -12.56 7.07 11.13
C VAL A 93 -12.85 6.54 12.54
N PRO A 94 -13.88 7.08 13.25
CA PRO A 94 -14.24 6.59 14.58
C PRO A 94 -14.55 5.10 14.59
N ALA A 95 -14.14 4.39 15.65
CA ALA A 95 -14.24 2.93 15.72
C ALA A 95 -15.65 2.37 15.45
N HIS A 96 -16.70 3.10 15.83
CA HIS A 96 -18.09 2.67 15.57
C HIS A 96 -18.49 2.80 14.09
N VAL A 97 -17.97 3.81 13.38
CA VAL A 97 -18.15 3.97 11.94
C VAL A 97 -17.28 2.95 11.19
N LEU A 98 -16.02 2.76 11.60
CA LEU A 98 -15.08 1.82 10.97
C LEU A 98 -15.60 0.37 10.94
N ARG A 99 -16.37 -0.05 11.96
CA ARG A 99 -17.03 -1.37 11.98
C ARG A 99 -18.03 -1.59 10.84
N SER A 100 -18.59 -0.50 10.30
CA SER A 100 -19.50 -0.55 9.14
C SER A 100 -18.79 -0.45 7.79
N VAL A 101 -17.52 0.01 7.78
CA VAL A 101 -16.72 0.09 6.55
C VAL A 101 -16.36 -1.32 6.08
N PRO A 102 -16.54 -1.65 4.78
CA PRO A 102 -16.08 -2.91 4.21
C PRO A 102 -14.59 -3.15 4.46
N VAL A 103 -14.19 -4.41 4.63
CA VAL A 103 -12.77 -4.77 4.68
C VAL A 103 -12.14 -4.44 3.33
N ARG A 104 -10.96 -3.82 3.34
CA ARG A 104 -10.27 -3.50 2.08
C ARG A 104 -9.95 -4.77 1.27
N PRO A 105 -9.83 -4.68 -0.06
CA PRO A 105 -9.29 -5.78 -0.86
C PRO A 105 -7.85 -6.11 -0.44
N TRP A 106 -7.33 -7.25 -0.93
CA TRP A 106 -5.91 -7.62 -0.77
C TRP A 106 -5.44 -7.80 0.68
N GLN A 107 -6.32 -8.27 1.57
CA GLN A 107 -5.93 -8.64 2.93
C GLN A 107 -5.16 -9.97 3.01
N VAL A 108 -4.66 -10.27 4.21
CA VAL A 108 -3.81 -11.42 4.52
C VAL A 108 -4.27 -12.71 3.84
N GLU A 109 -5.53 -13.13 4.00
CA GLU A 109 -6.03 -14.40 3.44
C GLU A 109 -5.99 -14.40 1.91
N VAL A 110 -6.36 -13.27 1.30
CA VAL A 110 -6.35 -13.07 -0.15
C VAL A 110 -4.91 -13.10 -0.68
N LEU A 111 -3.98 -12.42 -0.01
CA LEU A 111 -2.58 -12.40 -0.40
C LEU A 111 -1.91 -13.76 -0.23
N VAL A 112 -2.19 -14.50 0.84
CA VAL A 112 -1.69 -15.87 1.02
C VAL A 112 -2.16 -16.77 -0.12
N ALA A 113 -3.45 -16.73 -0.47
CA ALA A 113 -3.98 -17.50 -1.59
C ALA A 113 -3.34 -17.08 -2.93
N TRP A 114 -3.16 -15.77 -3.13
CA TRP A 114 -2.52 -15.23 -4.33
C TRP A 114 -1.06 -15.66 -4.44
N VAL A 115 -0.28 -15.57 -3.36
CA VAL A 115 1.14 -16.00 -3.32
C VAL A 115 1.25 -17.49 -3.61
N ARG A 116 0.42 -18.33 -2.97
CA ARG A 116 0.38 -19.78 -3.24
C ARG A 116 0.10 -20.07 -4.71
N LYS A 117 -0.89 -19.38 -5.30
CA LYS A 117 -1.21 -19.53 -6.73
C LYS A 117 -0.05 -19.12 -7.64
N ARG A 118 0.63 -18.01 -7.34
CA ARG A 118 1.80 -17.55 -8.12
C ARG A 118 2.97 -18.52 -8.00
N ALA A 119 3.23 -19.01 -6.80
CA ALA A 119 4.32 -19.94 -6.53
C ALA A 119 4.10 -21.30 -7.20
N ALA A 120 2.85 -21.79 -7.26
CA ALA A 120 2.52 -23.02 -8.00
C ALA A 120 2.85 -22.92 -9.51
N GLY A 121 2.83 -21.70 -10.07
CA GLY A 121 3.25 -21.42 -11.44
C GLY A 121 4.72 -21.03 -11.60
N TRP A 122 5.51 -20.99 -10.53
CA TRP A 122 6.90 -20.58 -10.57
C TRP A 122 7.75 -21.59 -11.34
N ARG A 123 8.55 -21.09 -12.28
CA ARG A 123 9.54 -21.89 -13.01
C ARG A 123 10.94 -21.45 -12.56
N PRO A 124 11.78 -22.38 -12.04
CA PRO A 124 13.14 -22.06 -11.65
C PRO A 124 13.91 -21.37 -12.77
N ARG A 125 14.63 -20.31 -12.44
CA ARG A 125 15.34 -19.48 -13.44
C ARG A 125 16.52 -18.69 -12.90
N ASP A 126 16.58 -18.47 -11.59
CA ASP A 126 17.65 -17.74 -10.92
C ASP A 126 17.83 -18.32 -9.51
N PRO A 127 19.05 -18.79 -9.14
CA PRO A 127 19.26 -19.48 -7.87
C PRO A 127 18.84 -18.70 -6.62
N LEU A 128 18.97 -17.37 -6.66
CA LEU A 128 18.62 -16.50 -5.53
C LEU A 128 17.10 -16.36 -5.41
N ALA A 129 16.40 -16.07 -6.50
CA ALA A 129 14.94 -16.02 -6.53
C ALA A 129 14.31 -17.38 -6.23
N ASP A 130 14.87 -18.47 -6.75
CA ASP A 130 14.40 -19.83 -6.51
C ASP A 130 14.53 -20.21 -5.05
N ARG A 131 15.60 -19.75 -4.38
CA ARG A 131 15.75 -19.85 -2.93
C ARG A 131 14.66 -19.03 -2.21
N ALA A 132 14.49 -17.76 -2.56
CA ALA A 132 13.49 -16.88 -1.94
C ALA A 132 12.06 -17.46 -2.00
N VAL A 133 11.66 -17.98 -3.17
CA VAL A 133 10.34 -18.65 -3.34
C VAL A 133 10.23 -19.89 -2.45
N ARG A 134 11.25 -20.76 -2.45
CA ARG A 134 11.23 -21.99 -1.64
C ARG A 134 11.17 -21.72 -0.14
N GLU A 135 12.01 -20.81 0.35
CA GLU A 135 12.05 -20.42 1.77
C GLU A 135 10.73 -19.73 2.17
N GLY A 136 10.20 -18.85 1.30
CA GLY A 136 8.91 -18.20 1.50
C GLY A 136 7.74 -19.18 1.58
N LEU A 137 7.71 -20.20 0.73
CA LEU A 137 6.69 -21.25 0.79
C LEU A 137 6.80 -22.07 2.07
N ARG A 138 8.01 -22.46 2.48
CA ARG A 138 8.20 -23.18 3.74
C ARG A 138 7.70 -22.35 4.94
N TRP A 139 7.98 -21.05 4.94
CA TRP A 139 7.45 -20.15 5.96
C TRP A 139 5.92 -20.10 5.92
N LEU A 140 5.30 -19.92 4.74
CA LEU A 140 3.83 -19.91 4.56
C LEU A 140 3.13 -21.23 4.92
N GLU A 141 3.83 -22.37 4.87
CA GLU A 141 3.31 -23.67 5.32
C GLU A 141 3.28 -23.76 6.85
N SER A 142 4.24 -23.13 7.53
CA SER A 142 4.35 -23.11 8.99
C SER A 142 3.61 -21.95 9.66
N TRP A 143 3.31 -20.88 8.91
CA TRP A 143 2.71 -19.67 9.41
C TRP A 143 1.18 -19.76 9.38
N SER A 144 0.57 -19.35 10.49
CA SER A 144 -0.88 -19.11 10.58
C SER A 144 -1.09 -17.68 11.09
N PRO A 145 -1.88 -16.85 10.40
CA PRO A 145 -2.22 -15.54 10.93
C PRO A 145 -3.05 -15.72 12.21
N GLY A 146 -2.67 -15.01 13.27
CA GLY A 146 -3.42 -14.94 14.52
C GLY A 146 -4.11 -13.58 14.70
N GLU A 147 -4.96 -13.48 15.73
CA GLU A 147 -5.65 -12.23 16.10
C GLU A 147 -4.81 -11.31 17.01
N GLN A 148 -3.70 -11.82 17.57
CA GLN A 148 -2.81 -11.02 18.41
C GLN A 148 -2.14 -9.91 17.59
N GLY A 149 -2.09 -8.70 18.17
CA GLY A 149 -1.50 -7.52 17.52
C GLY A 149 -2.36 -6.90 16.43
N VAL A 150 -3.63 -7.31 16.28
CA VAL A 150 -4.59 -6.66 15.38
C VAL A 150 -5.13 -5.39 16.02
N THR A 151 -4.70 -4.25 15.49
CA THR A 151 -5.28 -2.93 15.82
C THR A 151 -6.09 -2.44 14.61
N PRO A 152 -7.44 -2.44 14.66
CA PRO A 152 -8.26 -2.01 13.52
C PRO A 152 -8.05 -0.55 13.15
N VAL A 153 -7.87 -0.27 11.87
CA VAL A 153 -7.66 1.09 11.31
C VAL A 153 -8.43 1.27 10.00
N PHE A 154 -8.60 2.52 9.59
CA PHE A 154 -8.93 2.83 8.20
C PHE A 154 -7.65 2.79 7.36
N GLY A 155 -7.58 1.85 6.42
CA GLY A 155 -6.42 1.64 5.55
C GLY A 155 -6.60 2.33 4.19
N ALA A 156 -5.54 3.00 3.71
CA ALA A 156 -5.51 3.57 2.36
C ALA A 156 -5.46 2.45 1.31
N GLY A 157 -4.63 1.45 1.60
CA GLY A 157 -4.56 0.25 0.80
C GLY A 157 -3.66 0.26 -0.42
N ASP A 158 -2.90 1.33 -0.60
CA ASP A 158 -1.74 1.39 -1.47
C ASP A 158 -0.62 2.22 -0.83
N GLY A 159 0.50 1.56 -0.49
CA GLY A 159 1.70 2.17 0.09
C GLY A 159 2.59 2.95 -0.88
N ASN A 160 2.18 3.17 -2.13
CA ASN A 160 2.98 3.86 -3.14
C ASN A 160 3.29 5.31 -2.76
N LEU A 161 4.57 5.69 -2.73
CA LEU A 161 5.00 7.06 -2.42
C LEU A 161 4.51 8.11 -3.44
N ALA A 162 3.97 7.68 -4.59
CA ALA A 162 3.30 8.58 -5.53
C ALA A 162 1.99 9.16 -4.94
N ASN A 163 1.39 8.44 -4.00
CA ASN A 163 0.10 8.76 -3.40
C ASN A 163 0.24 9.70 -2.18
N PHE A 164 1.47 10.03 -1.78
CA PHE A 164 1.79 10.93 -0.69
C PHE A 164 2.32 12.24 -1.26
N LEU A 165 1.53 13.31 -1.15
CA LEU A 165 1.81 14.61 -1.75
C LEU A 165 2.30 15.59 -0.68
N TRP A 166 3.52 16.11 -0.86
CA TRP A 166 4.11 17.14 0.01
C TRP A 166 3.77 18.54 -0.49
N ASP A 167 3.07 19.34 0.32
CA ASP A 167 2.66 20.70 -0.03
C ASP A 167 3.63 21.80 0.46
N GLY A 168 4.77 21.41 1.02
CA GLY A 168 5.75 22.32 1.63
C GLY A 168 5.65 22.40 3.15
N ALA A 169 4.55 21.91 3.74
CA ALA A 169 4.34 21.90 5.19
C ALA A 169 3.82 20.55 5.71
N ARG A 170 2.95 19.87 4.96
CA ARG A 170 2.34 18.59 5.35
C ARG A 170 2.25 17.63 4.17
N VAL A 171 2.01 16.37 4.49
CA VAL A 171 1.70 15.33 3.51
C VAL A 171 0.19 15.11 3.45
N ARG A 172 -0.36 15.01 2.25
CA ARG A 172 -1.74 14.59 1.98
C ARG A 172 -1.73 13.30 1.18
N VAL A 173 -2.79 12.52 1.32
CA VAL A 173 -2.90 11.18 0.72
C VAL A 173 -3.97 11.18 -0.38
N VAL A 174 -3.68 10.55 -1.50
CA VAL A 174 -4.61 10.35 -2.63
C VAL A 174 -4.70 8.87 -2.99
N ASP A 175 -5.60 8.51 -3.90
CA ASP A 175 -5.74 7.17 -4.46
C ASP A 175 -6.22 6.12 -3.42
N PHE A 176 -7.51 6.15 -3.14
CA PHE A 176 -8.20 5.31 -2.15
C PHE A 176 -9.01 4.18 -2.78
N GLU A 177 -8.70 3.80 -4.01
CA GLU A 177 -9.44 2.78 -4.75
C GLU A 177 -9.36 1.38 -4.13
N ASP A 178 -8.35 1.15 -3.30
CA ASP A 178 -8.16 -0.08 -2.52
C ASP A 178 -8.40 0.13 -1.02
N SER A 179 -9.02 1.24 -0.61
CA SER A 179 -9.23 1.55 0.81
C SER A 179 -10.31 0.71 1.50
N GLY A 180 -10.31 0.75 2.83
CA GLY A 180 -11.31 0.08 3.66
C GLY A 180 -10.82 -0.23 5.07
N ARG A 181 -11.56 -1.05 5.81
CA ARG A 181 -11.14 -1.53 7.13
C ARG A 181 -9.93 -2.45 6.98
N SER A 182 -8.92 -2.20 7.80
CA SER A 182 -7.67 -2.96 7.84
C SER A 182 -7.13 -3.08 9.28
N ASP A 183 -5.92 -3.58 9.41
CA ASP A 183 -5.15 -3.55 10.66
C ASP A 183 -3.84 -2.78 10.51
N ARG A 184 -3.45 -2.08 11.57
CA ARG A 184 -2.31 -1.14 11.57
C ARG A 184 -1.01 -1.80 11.17
N ALA A 185 -0.71 -2.99 11.68
CA ALA A 185 0.53 -3.69 11.40
C ALA A 185 0.61 -4.13 9.93
N PHE A 186 -0.52 -4.54 9.35
CA PHE A 186 -0.62 -4.87 7.94
C PHE A 186 -0.42 -3.66 7.04
N GLU A 187 -1.09 -2.54 7.30
CA GLU A 187 -0.92 -1.30 6.51
C GLU A 187 0.53 -0.79 6.56
N LEU A 188 1.16 -0.82 7.74
CA LEU A 188 2.57 -0.44 7.88
C LEU A 188 3.52 -1.40 7.17
N ALA A 189 3.21 -2.71 7.14
CA ALA A 189 3.99 -3.69 6.39
C ALA A 189 3.90 -3.46 4.88
N GLU A 190 2.71 -3.21 4.37
CA GLU A 190 2.48 -2.88 2.97
C GLU A 190 3.26 -1.64 2.57
N LEU A 191 3.14 -0.58 3.39
CA LEU A 191 3.85 0.66 3.19
C LEU A 191 5.37 0.43 3.16
N ALA A 192 5.93 -0.26 4.16
CA ALA A 192 7.37 -0.47 4.29
C ALA A 192 7.97 -1.35 3.17
N GLU A 193 7.21 -2.29 2.62
CA GLU A 193 7.69 -3.18 1.55
C GLU A 193 7.36 -2.69 0.14
N HIS A 194 6.52 -1.65 0.01
CA HIS A 194 6.23 -1.06 -1.30
C HIS A 194 7.52 -0.65 -2.02
N VAL A 195 7.66 -1.01 -3.30
CA VAL A 195 8.90 -0.82 -4.08
C VAL A 195 9.43 0.62 -4.03
N SER A 196 8.52 1.61 -4.01
CA SER A 196 8.88 3.03 -3.94
C SER A 196 9.62 3.44 -2.66
N MET A 197 9.54 2.66 -1.58
CA MET A 197 10.22 2.96 -0.31
C MET A 197 11.72 2.72 -0.33
N TRP A 198 12.20 1.96 -1.30
CA TRP A 198 13.60 1.52 -1.27
C TRP A 198 14.29 1.61 -2.62
N VAL A 199 13.55 1.62 -3.73
CA VAL A 199 14.14 1.65 -5.07
C VAL A 199 14.86 2.97 -5.37
N ASP A 200 14.31 4.10 -4.91
CA ASP A 200 14.85 5.46 -5.09
C ASP A 200 15.53 5.98 -3.82
N GLY A 201 16.14 5.08 -3.04
CA GLY A 201 16.71 5.37 -1.71
C GLY A 201 15.83 4.81 -0.58
N GLU A 202 16.47 4.12 0.36
CA GLU A 202 15.79 3.36 1.41
C GLU A 202 15.25 4.26 2.52
N VAL A 203 13.97 4.05 2.85
CA VAL A 203 13.24 4.75 3.89
C VAL A 203 12.78 3.73 4.93
N ASP A 204 13.31 3.82 6.15
CA ASP A 204 12.74 3.10 7.29
C ASP A 204 11.53 3.84 7.85
N ILE A 205 10.40 3.71 7.16
CA ILE A 205 9.14 4.33 7.57
C ILE A 205 8.51 3.60 8.76
N ALA A 206 8.66 2.27 8.84
CA ALA A 206 8.11 1.47 9.92
C ALA A 206 8.72 1.85 11.28
N GLY A 207 10.02 2.16 11.32
CA GLY A 207 10.72 2.64 12.53
C GLY A 207 10.24 3.99 13.07
N ARG A 208 9.30 4.67 12.39
CA ARG A 208 8.68 5.93 12.86
C ARG A 208 7.44 5.74 13.70
N PHE A 209 6.97 4.50 13.85
CA PHE A 209 5.74 4.20 14.60
C PHE A 209 6.08 3.46 15.89
N GLU A 210 5.53 3.96 16.99
CA GLU A 210 5.53 3.22 18.25
C GLU A 210 4.50 2.08 18.15
N LEU A 211 4.99 0.86 18.33
CA LEU A 211 4.21 -0.38 18.28
C LEU A 211 4.45 -1.17 19.56
N ASP A 212 3.39 -1.76 20.10
CA ASP A 212 3.55 -2.71 21.19
C ASP A 212 4.25 -4.02 20.72
N PRO A 213 4.64 -4.93 21.64
CA PRO A 213 5.32 -6.17 21.24
C PRO A 213 4.50 -7.09 20.31
N TYR A 214 3.17 -7.09 20.43
CA TYR A 214 2.27 -7.89 19.60
C TYR A 214 2.12 -7.27 18.21
N GLU A 215 1.89 -5.95 18.12
CA GLU A 215 1.88 -5.21 16.86
C GLU A 215 3.23 -5.34 16.14
N SER A 216 4.34 -5.25 16.88
CA SER A 216 5.70 -5.40 16.34
C SER A 216 5.92 -6.80 15.75
N ARG A 217 5.41 -7.85 16.41
CA ARG A 217 5.47 -9.21 15.88
C ARG A 217 4.64 -9.34 14.61
N ARG A 218 3.38 -8.87 14.65
CA ARG A 218 2.48 -8.90 13.51
C ARG A 218 3.05 -8.15 12.30
N LEU A 219 3.63 -6.98 12.53
CA LEU A 219 4.30 -6.19 11.49
C LEU A 219 5.39 -7.01 10.80
N ARG A 220 6.24 -7.72 11.55
CA ARG A 220 7.29 -8.57 10.94
C ARG A 220 6.70 -9.68 10.08
N GLU A 221 5.67 -10.37 10.57
CA GLU A 221 4.99 -11.44 9.82
C GLU A 221 4.33 -10.89 8.54
N CYS A 222 3.64 -9.76 8.62
CA CYS A 222 3.05 -9.09 7.47
C CYS A 222 4.09 -8.57 6.49
N ARG A 223 5.25 -8.08 6.95
CA ARG A 223 6.36 -7.67 6.07
C ARG A 223 6.91 -8.84 5.27
N THR A 224 7.04 -10.02 5.88
CA THR A 224 7.42 -11.24 5.14
C THR A 224 6.41 -11.57 4.04
N LEU A 225 5.11 -11.52 4.34
CA LEU A 225 4.06 -11.75 3.34
C LEU A 225 4.11 -10.71 2.20
N GLN A 226 4.22 -9.42 2.53
CA GLN A 226 4.28 -8.34 1.55
C GLN A 226 5.55 -8.41 0.69
N ALA A 227 6.70 -8.77 1.28
CA ALA A 227 7.93 -9.00 0.53
C ALA A 227 7.76 -10.14 -0.49
N LEU A 228 7.06 -11.23 -0.13
CA LEU A 228 6.72 -12.30 -1.07
C LEU A 228 5.81 -11.81 -2.20
N VAL A 229 4.80 -10.98 -1.88
CA VAL A 229 3.93 -10.37 -2.90
C VAL A 229 4.75 -9.57 -3.91
N TRP A 230 5.63 -8.70 -3.44
CA TRP A 230 6.50 -7.89 -4.29
C TRP A 230 7.48 -8.73 -5.11
N LEU A 231 7.99 -9.85 -4.59
CA LEU A 231 8.81 -10.78 -5.37
C LEU A 231 8.09 -11.25 -6.63
N PHE A 232 6.82 -11.64 -6.51
CA PHE A 232 6.03 -12.08 -7.65
C PHE A 232 5.60 -10.94 -8.56
N LEU A 233 5.25 -9.77 -8.02
CA LEU A 233 4.92 -8.58 -8.83
C LEU A 233 6.12 -8.10 -9.65
N LEU A 234 7.32 -8.18 -9.10
CA LEU A 234 8.58 -7.78 -9.75
C LEU A 234 9.24 -8.91 -10.55
N SER A 235 8.61 -10.08 -10.63
CA SER A 235 9.16 -11.24 -11.33
C SER A 235 9.40 -11.03 -12.82
N HIS A 236 8.90 -9.96 -13.41
CA HIS A 236 9.24 -9.57 -14.77
C HIS A 236 9.83 -8.17 -14.73
N GLU A 237 11.04 -8.01 -15.24
CA GLU A 237 11.62 -6.68 -15.40
C GLU A 237 10.75 -5.87 -16.36
N GLY A 238 10.51 -4.62 -16.00
CA GLY A 238 9.72 -3.68 -16.77
C GLY A 238 10.30 -2.28 -16.62
N PRO A 239 9.97 -1.34 -17.53
CA PRO A 239 10.65 -0.05 -17.63
C PRO A 239 10.44 0.87 -16.41
N ARG A 240 9.53 0.51 -15.48
CA ARG A 240 9.15 1.33 -14.34
C ARG A 240 10.14 1.28 -13.17
N ASN A 241 10.98 0.24 -13.10
CA ASN A 241 11.94 0.08 -12.01
C ASN A 241 13.36 -0.07 -12.58
N PRO A 242 14.40 0.46 -11.91
CA PRO A 242 15.78 0.30 -12.31
C PRO A 242 16.18 -1.18 -12.48
N PRO A 243 17.14 -1.50 -13.37
CA PRO A 243 17.71 -2.84 -13.48
C PRO A 243 18.19 -3.38 -12.12
N GLY A 244 17.98 -4.67 -11.87
CA GLY A 244 18.37 -5.30 -10.61
C GLY A 244 17.35 -5.18 -9.47
N THR A 245 16.25 -4.44 -9.65
CA THR A 245 15.16 -4.34 -8.66
C THR A 245 14.63 -5.72 -8.25
N PHE A 246 14.43 -6.63 -9.20
CA PHE A 246 13.95 -7.99 -8.90
C PHE A 246 14.94 -8.77 -8.03
N ARG A 247 16.24 -8.68 -8.32
CA ARG A 247 17.29 -9.34 -7.54
C ARG A 247 17.31 -8.80 -6.10
N ARG A 248 17.28 -7.47 -5.93
CA ARG A 248 17.22 -6.84 -4.61
C ARG A 248 15.96 -7.27 -3.85
N GLN A 249 14.82 -7.43 -4.53
CA GLN A 249 13.60 -7.94 -3.89
C GLN A 249 13.77 -9.38 -3.37
N ALA A 250 14.45 -10.26 -4.11
CA ALA A 250 14.75 -11.61 -3.64
C ALA A 250 15.63 -11.61 -2.38
N GLU A 251 16.64 -10.74 -2.33
CA GLU A 251 17.47 -10.53 -1.14
C GLU A 251 16.66 -10.01 0.05
N ARG A 252 15.72 -9.07 -0.18
CA ARG A 252 14.81 -8.55 0.86
C ARG A 252 13.92 -9.66 1.43
N VAL A 253 13.32 -10.50 0.60
CA VAL A 253 12.52 -11.65 1.06
C VAL A 253 13.35 -12.53 2.00
N LEU A 254 14.56 -12.89 1.60
CA LEU A 254 15.46 -13.71 2.41
C LEU A 254 15.84 -13.03 3.73
N ALA A 255 16.09 -11.72 3.72
CA ALA A 255 16.33 -10.94 4.93
C ALA A 255 15.12 -10.96 5.88
N THR A 256 13.88 -10.83 5.38
CA THR A 256 12.67 -10.91 6.22
C THR A 256 12.44 -12.31 6.81
N LEU A 257 12.98 -13.35 6.17
CA LEU A 257 12.92 -14.75 6.63
C LEU A 257 14.09 -15.12 7.56
N GLY A 258 15.14 -14.30 7.64
CA GLY A 258 16.39 -14.63 8.33
C GLY A 258 17.18 -15.77 7.66
N ALA A 259 17.09 -15.90 6.33
CA ALA A 259 17.62 -17.02 5.55
C ALA A 259 18.81 -16.67 4.64
#